data_AF-A0A8C5FVI7-F1
#
_entry.id   AF-A0A8C5FVI7-F1
#
_cell.length_a   1.000
_cell.length_b   1.000
_cell.length_c   1.000
_cell.angle_alpha   90.00
_cell.angle_beta   90.00
_cell.angle_gamma   90.00
#
_symmetry.space_group_name_H-M   'P 1'
#
loop_
_entity.id
_entity.type
_entity.pdbx_description
1 polymer ?
#
loop_
_entity_poly.entity_id
_entity_poly.type
_entity_poly.pdbx_seq_one_letter_code
_entity_poly.pdbx_strand_id
1 'polypeptide(L)'
;MATLLLLLLVLGLLAGGRAQYEVCRSLRGSEAGPGWEFYACQPPPTNMKEFMQIRVEPPGMTCGNPPERFCTLENPYLCSDECDASSPDLAHPPQLMQDRERGGLITYWQTVTWSRYPEPLLANISLSWDKSLELVDDIVVTFEYGRPTIMVLEKSLDKGATWQPYQYYADDCMEAFGMQAKRVRDLAPSNLTRVICTEQYSGWVGAKEERNVVFEVRARFGVFAGPKLINMDTLYTRMGSVKGLRDFFTFTNLRLRLLRPALGGTYVQRDNLLKYFYAISNIDVPARCKCNLHASECVLRGMALQCVCDHNTSGEDCQACSRPLTSRRWRPGSYLPVPTGTANICEESAILDTSVRPPSSSDGKPAILFTTTTTTTPMTTTTTTTTTTTTTTTTPTTTTPDPTPTTTTITSPTVMETTSFTIASTTDTDWYDFYATVSV
;
A
#
# COMPACT_ATOMS: atom_id res chain seq x y z
N MET A 1 -17.02 -21.16 -43.41
CA MET A 1 -15.83 -20.38 -42.99
C MET A 1 -16.20 -19.22 -42.07
N ALA A 2 -17.05 -18.28 -42.50
CA ALA A 2 -17.46 -17.12 -41.68
C ALA A 2 -18.23 -17.49 -40.39
N THR A 3 -19.07 -18.53 -40.42
CA THR A 3 -19.83 -19.00 -39.25
C THR A 3 -18.96 -19.70 -38.20
N LEU A 4 -17.91 -20.40 -38.62
CA LEU A 4 -16.96 -21.05 -37.72
C LEU A 4 -16.05 -20.00 -37.05
N LEU A 5 -15.66 -18.95 -37.80
CA LEU A 5 -14.91 -17.82 -37.26
C LEU A 5 -15.72 -17.02 -36.24
N LEU A 6 -17.02 -16.82 -36.49
CA LEU A 6 -17.94 -16.15 -35.56
C LEU A 6 -18.18 -17.00 -34.31
N LEU A 7 -18.31 -18.32 -34.45
CA LEU A 7 -18.42 -19.24 -33.31
C LEU A 7 -17.13 -19.26 -32.48
N LEU A 8 -15.95 -19.23 -33.11
CA LEU A 8 -14.65 -19.14 -32.42
C LEU A 8 -14.42 -17.76 -31.78
N LEU A 9 -14.92 -16.68 -32.37
CA LEU A 9 -14.94 -15.35 -31.76
C LEU A 9 -15.90 -15.28 -30.58
N VAL A 10 -17.09 -15.89 -30.68
CA VAL A 10 -18.05 -15.97 -29.58
C VAL A 10 -17.58 -16.92 -28.47
N LEU A 11 -16.96 -18.06 -28.80
CA LEU A 11 -16.28 -18.91 -27.81
C LEU A 11 -15.03 -18.25 -27.23
N GLY A 12 -14.31 -17.43 -28.00
CA GLY A 12 -13.19 -16.62 -27.54
C GLY A 12 -13.62 -15.46 -26.63
N LEU A 13 -14.81 -14.89 -26.85
CA LEU A 13 -15.45 -13.88 -26.00
C LEU A 13 -16.09 -14.50 -24.74
N LEU A 14 -16.56 -15.75 -24.81
CA LEU A 14 -17.06 -16.52 -23.66
C LEU A 14 -15.93 -17.23 -22.87
N ALA A 15 -14.73 -17.30 -23.44
CA ALA A 15 -13.50 -17.73 -22.78
C ALA A 15 -12.72 -16.53 -22.23
N GLY A 16 -13.42 -15.48 -21.77
CA GLY A 16 -12.90 -14.71 -20.64
C GLY A 16 -12.71 -15.71 -19.51
N GLY A 17 -11.48 -16.17 -19.32
CA GLY A 17 -11.16 -17.14 -18.27
C GLY A 17 -11.75 -16.64 -16.97
N ARG A 18 -12.73 -17.37 -16.43
CA ARG A 18 -13.33 -17.06 -15.12
C ARG A 18 -12.21 -16.72 -14.18
N ALA A 19 -12.24 -15.55 -13.55
CA ALA A 19 -11.19 -15.20 -12.61
C ALA A 19 -11.18 -16.27 -11.51
N GLN A 20 -9.97 -16.70 -11.15
CA GLN A 20 -9.79 -17.74 -10.14
C GLN A 20 -10.45 -17.27 -8.83
N TYR A 21 -11.26 -18.13 -8.22
CA TYR A 21 -12.01 -17.87 -6.98
C TYR A 21 -13.23 -16.92 -7.11
N GLU A 22 -13.94 -16.90 -8.25
CA GLU A 22 -15.20 -16.15 -8.40
C GLU A 22 -16.43 -16.82 -7.76
N VAL A 23 -16.42 -18.14 -7.56
CA VAL A 23 -17.61 -18.91 -7.16
C VAL A 23 -17.43 -19.45 -5.74
N CYS A 24 -18.30 -19.06 -4.81
CA CYS A 24 -18.27 -19.55 -3.43
C CYS A 24 -18.87 -20.95 -3.28
N ARG A 25 -19.90 -21.28 -4.06
CA ARG A 25 -20.57 -22.58 -3.99
C ARG A 25 -21.20 -23.02 -5.31
N SER A 26 -21.29 -24.32 -5.50
CA SER A 26 -21.99 -24.94 -6.64
C SER A 26 -22.92 -26.06 -6.16
N LEU A 27 -23.94 -26.36 -6.95
CA LEU A 27 -24.78 -27.54 -6.71
C LEU A 27 -23.93 -28.79 -6.95
N ARG A 28 -23.93 -29.69 -5.97
CA ARG A 28 -23.23 -30.97 -6.08
C ARG A 28 -23.84 -31.80 -7.21
N GLY A 29 -23.00 -32.52 -7.94
CA GLY A 29 -23.43 -33.38 -9.06
C GLY A 29 -24.42 -34.46 -8.60
N SER A 30 -25.31 -34.86 -9.52
CA SER A 30 -26.41 -35.81 -9.28
C SER A 30 -26.01 -37.12 -8.60
N GLU A 31 -24.75 -37.56 -8.76
CA GLU A 31 -24.24 -38.82 -8.20
C GLU A 31 -23.86 -38.74 -6.71
N ALA A 32 -23.59 -37.53 -6.18
CA ALA A 32 -23.10 -37.33 -4.83
C ALA A 32 -24.17 -36.81 -3.84
N GLY A 33 -25.44 -36.91 -4.25
CA GLY A 33 -26.62 -36.51 -3.48
C GLY A 33 -26.91 -35.00 -3.50
N PRO A 34 -28.07 -34.57 -2.96
CA PRO A 34 -28.40 -33.16 -2.85
C PRO A 34 -27.45 -32.47 -1.88
N GLY A 35 -26.88 -31.34 -2.30
CA GLY A 35 -25.99 -30.57 -1.43
C GLY A 35 -25.25 -29.47 -2.18
N TRP A 36 -24.56 -28.63 -1.41
CA TRP A 36 -23.65 -27.62 -1.92
C TRP A 36 -22.20 -28.12 -1.79
N GLU A 37 -21.40 -27.84 -2.79
CA GLU A 37 -19.95 -27.86 -2.70
C GLU A 37 -19.46 -26.43 -2.53
N PHE A 38 -18.52 -26.19 -1.61
CA PHE A 38 -18.03 -24.87 -1.25
C PHE A 38 -16.55 -24.71 -1.65
N TYR A 39 -16.20 -23.54 -2.18
CA TYR A 39 -14.86 -23.21 -2.66
C TYR A 39 -14.38 -21.89 -2.08
N ALA A 40 -13.07 -21.64 -2.07
CA ALA A 40 -12.57 -20.30 -1.70
C ALA A 40 -13.05 -19.28 -2.74
N CYS A 41 -13.51 -18.10 -2.28
CA CYS A 41 -14.04 -17.08 -3.19
C CYS A 41 -13.68 -15.65 -2.77
N GLN A 42 -13.41 -14.78 -3.74
CA GLN A 42 -13.06 -13.37 -3.54
C GLN A 42 -13.81 -12.47 -4.53
N PRO A 43 -14.08 -11.20 -4.17
CA PRO A 43 -14.72 -10.27 -5.07
C PRO A 43 -13.78 -9.82 -6.20
N PRO A 44 -14.33 -9.42 -7.35
CA PRO A 44 -13.53 -8.90 -8.45
C PRO A 44 -12.77 -7.63 -8.03
N PRO A 45 -11.56 -7.39 -8.58
CA PRO A 45 -10.85 -6.15 -8.36
C PRO A 45 -11.55 -4.96 -9.04
N THR A 46 -11.42 -3.78 -8.45
CA THR A 46 -11.84 -2.51 -9.05
C THR A 46 -10.92 -1.38 -8.60
N ASN A 47 -10.98 -0.22 -9.27
CA ASN A 47 -10.29 0.97 -8.80
C ASN A 47 -11.11 1.60 -7.66
N MET A 48 -10.55 1.62 -6.45
CA MET A 48 -11.25 2.06 -5.25
C MET A 48 -11.35 3.58 -5.13
N LYS A 49 -10.84 4.34 -6.11
CA LYS A 49 -10.97 5.80 -6.16
C LYS A 49 -12.43 6.28 -6.13
N GLU A 50 -13.37 5.49 -6.63
CA GLU A 50 -14.80 5.86 -6.66
C GLU A 50 -15.48 5.79 -5.29
N PHE A 51 -14.88 5.07 -4.35
CA PHE A 51 -15.42 4.87 -2.99
C PHE A 51 -14.55 5.55 -1.93
N MET A 52 -13.54 6.31 -2.34
CA MET A 52 -12.61 6.92 -1.39
C MET A 52 -13.19 8.21 -0.79
N GLN A 53 -13.00 8.37 0.51
CA GLN A 53 -13.27 9.62 1.21
C GLN A 53 -11.94 10.35 1.43
N ILE A 54 -11.85 11.56 0.88
CA ILE A 54 -10.63 12.37 0.90
C ILE A 54 -10.70 13.40 2.02
N ARG A 55 -9.65 13.46 2.84
CA ARG A 55 -9.45 14.50 3.85
C ARG A 55 -8.06 15.12 3.68
N VAL A 56 -8.01 16.43 3.52
CA VAL A 56 -6.78 17.21 3.40
C VAL A 56 -6.51 17.95 4.70
N GLU A 57 -5.27 17.88 5.18
CA GLU A 57 -4.81 18.55 6.39
C GLU A 57 -3.45 19.24 6.17
N PRO A 58 -3.15 20.36 6.86
CA PRO A 58 -4.06 21.11 7.73
C PRO A 58 -5.22 21.80 6.97
N PRO A 59 -6.27 22.25 7.67
CA PRO A 59 -7.32 23.07 7.08
C PRO A 59 -6.74 24.33 6.43
N GLY A 60 -7.24 24.73 5.27
CA GLY A 60 -6.73 25.88 4.52
C GLY A 60 -5.51 25.58 3.63
N MET A 61 -5.08 24.32 3.51
CA MET A 61 -4.02 23.96 2.56
C MET A 61 -4.44 24.02 1.10
N THR A 62 -5.71 23.79 0.78
CA THR A 62 -6.23 23.95 -0.58
C THR A 62 -6.25 25.43 -0.95
N CYS A 63 -5.75 25.77 -2.14
CA CYS A 63 -5.68 27.16 -2.59
C CYS A 63 -7.06 27.79 -2.80
N GLY A 64 -7.09 29.13 -2.91
CA GLY A 64 -8.28 29.88 -3.33
C GLY A 64 -9.06 30.56 -2.22
N ASN A 65 -8.61 30.50 -0.96
CA ASN A 65 -9.18 31.24 0.17
C ASN A 65 -8.09 31.88 1.06
N PRO A 66 -7.64 33.13 0.77
CA PRO A 66 -8.08 34.00 -0.31
C PRO A 66 -7.56 33.55 -1.70
N PRO A 67 -8.07 34.12 -2.81
CA PRO A 67 -7.53 33.89 -4.14
C PRO A 67 -6.03 34.14 -4.20
N GLU A 68 -5.29 33.25 -4.86
CA GLU A 68 -3.82 33.28 -4.92
C GLU A 68 -3.34 33.00 -6.35
N ARG A 69 -2.33 33.75 -6.80
CA ARG A 69 -1.67 33.51 -8.09
C ARG A 69 -0.60 32.43 -8.00
N PHE A 70 -0.38 31.69 -9.08
CA PHE A 70 0.66 30.67 -9.15
C PHE A 70 1.36 30.67 -10.52
N CYS A 71 2.52 30.01 -10.57
CA CYS A 71 3.26 29.85 -11.82
C CYS A 71 3.11 28.43 -12.36
N THR A 72 2.73 28.30 -13.62
CA THR A 72 2.74 27.03 -14.33
C THR A 72 4.06 26.80 -15.05
N LEU A 73 4.34 25.55 -15.45
CA LEU A 73 5.49 25.23 -16.30
C LEU A 73 5.41 25.88 -17.69
N GLU A 74 4.21 26.25 -18.12
CA GLU A 74 3.94 26.94 -19.39
C GLU A 74 4.17 28.43 -19.28
N ASN A 75 3.90 29.01 -18.12
CA ASN A 75 4.04 30.44 -17.87
C ASN A 75 4.93 30.77 -16.65
N PRO A 76 6.23 30.40 -16.68
CA PRO A 76 7.11 30.53 -15.52
C PRO A 76 7.50 31.98 -15.18
N TYR A 77 7.29 32.92 -16.11
CA TYR A 77 7.70 34.32 -15.95
C TYR A 77 6.56 35.26 -15.59
N LEU A 78 5.34 35.03 -16.10
CA LEU A 78 4.22 35.95 -15.88
C LEU A 78 3.35 35.54 -14.68
N CYS A 79 3.30 34.24 -14.35
CA CYS A 79 2.56 33.69 -13.20
C CYS A 79 1.15 34.31 -13.05
N SER A 80 0.44 34.39 -14.19
CA SER A 80 -0.85 35.06 -14.30
C SER A 80 -2.02 34.15 -13.94
N ASP A 81 -1.76 32.85 -13.76
CA ASP A 81 -2.77 31.88 -13.38
C ASP A 81 -3.19 32.11 -11.93
N GLU A 82 -4.48 31.98 -11.65
CA GLU A 82 -5.08 32.30 -10.36
C GLU A 82 -5.93 31.13 -9.88
N CYS A 83 -5.78 30.78 -8.61
CA CYS A 83 -6.65 29.85 -7.92
C CYS A 83 -7.63 30.64 -7.06
N ASP A 84 -8.93 30.46 -7.31
CA ASP A 84 -10.01 31.10 -6.58
C ASP A 84 -11.08 30.06 -6.25
N ALA A 85 -11.30 29.80 -4.97
CA ALA A 85 -12.25 28.78 -4.52
C ALA A 85 -13.72 29.22 -4.70
N SER A 86 -13.97 30.51 -4.94
CA SER A 86 -15.31 31.05 -5.20
C SER A 86 -15.75 30.87 -6.66
N SER A 87 -14.81 30.66 -7.57
CA SER A 87 -15.05 30.44 -9.00
C SER A 87 -14.88 28.97 -9.36
N PRO A 88 -15.93 28.25 -9.82
CA PRO A 88 -15.80 26.84 -10.19
C PRO A 88 -14.74 26.54 -11.26
N ASP A 89 -14.46 27.51 -12.15
CA ASP A 89 -13.49 27.35 -13.24
C ASP A 89 -12.03 27.52 -12.77
N LEU A 90 -11.82 28.12 -11.59
CA LEU A 90 -10.49 28.38 -10.99
C LEU A 90 -10.28 27.63 -9.67
N ALA A 91 -11.29 26.90 -9.21
CA ALA A 91 -11.26 26.17 -7.97
C ALA A 91 -10.60 24.81 -8.16
N HIS A 92 -9.70 24.45 -7.23
CA HIS A 92 -8.98 23.17 -7.25
C HIS A 92 -9.29 22.31 -6.03
N PRO A 93 -10.55 21.86 -5.83
CA PRO A 93 -10.95 21.16 -4.63
C PRO A 93 -10.42 19.70 -4.60
N PRO A 94 -10.29 19.06 -3.41
CA PRO A 94 -9.73 17.71 -3.28
C PRO A 94 -10.46 16.63 -4.08
N GLN A 95 -11.73 16.83 -4.40
CA GLN A 95 -12.56 15.92 -5.18
C GLN A 95 -12.05 15.71 -6.61
N LEU A 96 -11.19 16.61 -7.12
CA LEU A 96 -10.60 16.43 -8.44
C LEU A 96 -9.60 15.27 -8.47
N MET A 97 -8.98 14.90 -7.33
CA MET A 97 -8.06 13.74 -7.27
C MET A 97 -8.73 12.38 -7.52
N GLN A 98 -10.07 12.31 -7.49
CA GLN A 98 -10.85 11.07 -7.65
C GLN A 98 -11.74 11.07 -8.89
N ASP A 99 -11.79 12.18 -9.63
CA ASP A 99 -12.75 12.32 -10.72
C ASP A 99 -12.40 11.43 -11.92
N ARG A 100 -13.32 11.38 -12.89
CA ARG A 100 -13.06 10.73 -14.17
C ARG A 100 -12.71 11.84 -15.16
N GLU A 101 -11.44 11.93 -15.52
CA GLU A 101 -10.95 12.86 -16.55
C GLU A 101 -11.81 12.75 -17.81
N ARG A 102 -12.48 13.85 -18.19
CA ARG A 102 -13.38 13.87 -19.36
C ARG A 102 -12.65 14.52 -20.54
N GLY A 103 -12.38 13.73 -21.57
CA GLY A 103 -12.02 14.27 -22.89
C GLY A 103 -10.73 15.09 -22.95
N GLY A 104 -9.74 14.79 -22.09
CA GLY A 104 -8.41 15.41 -22.14
C GLY A 104 -8.27 16.75 -21.39
N LEU A 105 -9.33 17.23 -20.72
CA LEU A 105 -9.20 18.32 -19.77
C LEU A 105 -8.66 17.76 -18.45
N ILE A 106 -7.47 18.21 -18.08
CA ILE A 106 -6.82 17.80 -16.83
C ILE A 106 -7.42 18.63 -15.69
N THR A 107 -8.03 17.94 -14.75
CA THR A 107 -8.48 18.49 -13.47
C THR A 107 -7.49 18.08 -12.39
N TYR A 108 -7.27 18.93 -11.39
CA TYR A 108 -6.34 18.63 -10.31
C TYR A 108 -6.69 19.40 -9.04
N TRP A 109 -6.44 18.77 -7.90
CA TRP A 109 -6.39 19.45 -6.61
C TRP A 109 -5.06 20.20 -6.48
N GLN A 110 -5.07 21.37 -5.84
CA GLN A 110 -3.87 22.19 -5.66
C GLN A 110 -3.78 22.76 -4.24
N THR A 111 -2.55 22.80 -3.71
CA THR A 111 -2.25 23.50 -2.46
C THR A 111 -2.02 24.99 -2.66
N VAL A 112 -2.08 25.77 -1.59
CA VAL A 112 -1.46 27.10 -1.53
C VAL A 112 0.00 27.05 -1.99
N THR A 113 0.50 28.18 -2.49
CA THR A 113 1.92 28.27 -2.87
C THR A 113 2.83 28.29 -1.64
N TRP A 114 4.13 28.10 -1.84
CA TRP A 114 5.11 28.11 -0.76
C TRP A 114 5.49 29.53 -0.30
N SER A 115 4.51 30.43 -0.21
CA SER A 115 4.67 31.84 0.17
C SER A 115 5.24 32.05 1.58
N ARG A 116 5.06 31.07 2.48
CA ARG A 116 5.56 31.07 3.87
C ARG A 116 7.00 30.56 4.04
N TYR A 117 7.72 30.35 2.95
CA TYR A 117 9.13 29.92 3.00
C TYR A 117 9.94 30.85 3.95
N PRO A 118 10.76 30.31 4.87
CA PRO A 118 11.33 28.95 4.91
C PRO A 118 10.51 27.90 5.68
N GLU A 119 9.32 28.21 6.18
CA GLU A 119 8.47 27.22 6.85
C GLU A 119 8.07 26.13 5.85
N PRO A 120 8.17 24.83 6.17
CA PRO A 120 7.93 23.76 5.20
C PRO A 120 6.47 23.72 4.74
N LEU A 121 6.25 23.56 3.44
CA LEU A 121 4.93 23.33 2.86
C LEU A 121 4.52 21.87 3.08
N LEU A 122 3.85 21.59 4.20
CA LEU A 122 3.44 20.24 4.59
C LEU A 122 1.96 20.02 4.29
N ALA A 123 1.64 18.97 3.52
CA ALA A 123 0.25 18.58 3.24
C ALA A 123 0.04 17.09 3.49
N ASN A 124 -1.01 16.75 4.25
CA ASN A 124 -1.44 15.38 4.47
C ASN A 124 -2.75 15.13 3.71
N ILE A 125 -2.79 14.07 2.90
CA ILE A 125 -3.99 13.65 2.18
C ILE A 125 -4.33 12.25 2.69
N SER A 126 -5.41 12.16 3.46
CA SER A 126 -5.90 10.89 4.01
C SER A 126 -7.04 10.36 3.14
N LEU A 127 -6.90 9.12 2.68
CA LEU A 127 -7.84 8.39 1.84
C LEU A 127 -8.46 7.27 2.67
N SER A 128 -9.79 7.23 2.77
CA SER A 128 -10.52 6.34 3.68
C SER A 128 -11.62 5.59 2.97
N TRP A 129 -11.78 4.29 3.24
CA TRP A 129 -12.80 3.44 2.59
C TRP A 129 -13.82 2.83 3.56
N ASP A 130 -13.64 3.03 4.87
CA ASP A 130 -14.40 2.36 5.94
C ASP A 130 -14.59 0.84 5.71
N LYS A 131 -13.61 0.24 5.02
CA LYS A 131 -13.59 -1.16 4.60
C LYS A 131 -12.16 -1.64 4.48
N SER A 132 -11.89 -2.86 4.93
CA SER A 132 -10.61 -3.52 4.66
C SER A 132 -10.51 -3.90 3.17
N LEU A 133 -9.43 -3.47 2.53
CA LEU A 133 -9.11 -3.68 1.12
C LEU A 133 -7.78 -4.42 0.97
N GLU A 134 -7.63 -5.15 -0.14
CA GLU A 134 -6.39 -5.82 -0.56
C GLU A 134 -5.96 -5.27 -1.92
N LEU A 135 -4.74 -4.72 -2.01
CA LEU A 135 -4.19 -4.23 -3.28
C LEU A 135 -4.03 -5.37 -4.28
N VAL A 136 -4.33 -5.07 -5.55
CA VAL A 136 -4.19 -6.03 -6.65
C VAL A 136 -3.26 -5.55 -7.75
N ASP A 137 -3.00 -4.25 -7.80
CA ASP A 137 -2.16 -3.58 -8.78
C ASP A 137 -1.49 -2.35 -8.15
N ASP A 138 -0.63 -1.68 -8.91
CA ASP A 138 0.14 -0.52 -8.44
C ASP A 138 -0.77 0.63 -7.99
N ILE A 139 -0.41 1.31 -6.88
CA ILE A 139 -1.02 2.60 -6.53
C ILE A 139 -0.29 3.66 -7.34
N VAL A 140 -1.02 4.50 -8.06
CA VAL A 140 -0.46 5.55 -8.91
C VAL A 140 -1.01 6.90 -8.46
N VAL A 141 -0.12 7.82 -8.14
CA VAL A 141 -0.45 9.23 -7.85
C VAL A 141 0.13 10.08 -8.97
N THR A 142 -0.73 10.78 -9.70
CA THR A 142 -0.36 11.63 -10.83
C THR A 142 -0.26 13.08 -10.39
N PHE A 143 0.91 13.70 -10.58
CA PHE A 143 1.19 15.09 -10.25
C PHE A 143 1.33 15.95 -11.51
N GLU A 144 0.74 17.14 -11.52
CA GLU A 144 0.76 18.00 -12.71
C GLU A 144 1.96 18.94 -12.78
N TYR A 145 2.27 19.63 -11.68
CA TYR A 145 3.34 20.63 -11.62
C TYR A 145 4.58 20.14 -10.87
N GLY A 146 4.95 18.89 -11.14
CA GLY A 146 6.15 18.25 -10.61
C GLY A 146 5.89 17.36 -9.39
N ARG A 147 6.65 16.26 -9.33
CA ARG A 147 6.57 15.29 -8.23
C ARG A 147 7.25 15.85 -6.97
N PRO A 148 6.77 15.52 -5.76
CA PRO A 148 7.42 15.91 -4.52
C PRO A 148 8.88 15.45 -4.47
N THR A 149 9.76 16.35 -4.03
CA THR A 149 11.14 15.96 -3.71
C THR A 149 11.19 15.11 -2.46
N ILE A 150 10.27 15.31 -1.50
CA ILE A 150 10.13 14.43 -0.32
C ILE A 150 8.65 14.15 -0.04
N MET A 151 8.29 12.87 0.03
CA MET A 151 6.97 12.41 0.47
C MET A 151 7.02 11.01 1.11
N VAL A 152 5.97 10.69 1.88
CA VAL A 152 5.79 9.37 2.49
C VAL A 152 4.39 8.86 2.17
N LEU A 153 4.30 7.62 1.70
CA LEU A 153 3.04 6.87 1.67
C LEU A 153 2.92 6.06 2.95
N GLU A 154 1.85 6.26 3.69
CA GLU A 154 1.50 5.52 4.90
C GLU A 154 0.21 4.73 4.69
N LYS A 155 0.04 3.67 5.47
CA LYS A 155 -1.20 2.89 5.52
C LYS A 155 -1.67 2.69 6.95
N SER A 156 -2.98 2.46 7.08
CA SER A 156 -3.63 2.05 8.33
C SER A 156 -4.36 0.72 8.13
N LEU A 157 -4.41 -0.09 9.20
CA LEU A 157 -5.17 -1.36 9.26
C LEU A 157 -6.38 -1.27 10.20
N ASP A 158 -6.55 -0.14 10.89
CA ASP A 158 -7.50 0.06 11.99
C ASP A 158 -8.32 1.34 11.80
N LYS A 159 -8.73 1.60 10.55
CA LYS A 159 -9.62 2.71 10.18
C LYS A 159 -9.04 4.09 10.51
N GLY A 160 -7.72 4.23 10.43
CA GLY A 160 -6.99 5.50 10.62
C GLY A 160 -6.59 5.79 12.07
N ALA A 161 -6.77 4.84 12.99
CA ALA A 161 -6.37 5.02 14.40
C ALA A 161 -4.84 4.96 14.55
N THR A 162 -4.18 4.02 13.89
CA THR A 162 -2.72 3.94 13.80
C THR A 162 -2.25 3.95 12.37
N TRP A 163 -1.03 4.44 12.18
CA TRP A 163 -0.43 4.64 10.87
C TRP A 163 0.97 4.06 10.85
N GLN A 164 1.29 3.37 9.76
CA GLN A 164 2.61 2.81 9.52
C GLN A 164 3.12 3.23 8.16
N PRO A 165 4.44 3.48 8.01
CA PRO A 165 5.02 3.80 6.72
C PRO A 165 4.87 2.62 5.78
N TYR A 166 4.52 2.92 4.53
CA TYR A 166 4.36 1.94 3.47
C TYR A 166 5.51 2.04 2.47
N GLN A 167 5.87 3.26 2.06
CA GLN A 167 7.05 3.56 1.24
C GLN A 167 7.48 5.02 1.42
N TYR A 168 8.80 5.26 1.38
CA TYR A 168 9.40 6.59 1.41
C TYR A 168 9.86 6.99 0.01
N TYR A 169 9.72 8.26 -0.32
CA TYR A 169 10.15 8.84 -1.59
C TYR A 169 10.92 10.12 -1.29
N ALA A 170 12.15 10.19 -1.79
CA ALA A 170 13.02 11.34 -1.61
C ALA A 170 13.91 11.52 -2.84
N ASP A 171 14.35 12.73 -3.15
CA ASP A 171 15.41 13.00 -4.12
C ASP A 171 16.78 12.54 -3.60
N ASP A 172 17.01 12.68 -2.29
CA ASP A 172 18.10 12.03 -1.55
C ASP A 172 17.53 11.29 -0.32
N CYS A 173 17.52 9.96 -0.38
CA CYS A 173 16.98 9.11 0.68
C CYS A 173 17.81 9.15 1.98
N MET A 174 19.13 9.36 1.85
CA MET A 174 20.03 9.40 3.01
C MET A 174 19.86 10.72 3.76
N GLU A 175 19.77 11.83 3.04
CA GLU A 175 19.52 13.15 3.62
C GLU A 175 18.13 13.22 4.27
N ALA A 176 17.08 12.80 3.57
CA ALA A 176 15.70 13.00 4.01
C ALA A 176 15.28 12.06 5.16
N PHE A 177 15.71 10.79 5.11
CA PHE A 177 15.22 9.74 6.00
C PHE A 177 16.32 8.88 6.65
N GLY A 178 17.60 9.13 6.35
CA GLY A 178 18.70 8.27 6.82
C GLY A 178 18.62 6.84 6.26
N MET A 179 18.01 6.66 5.09
CA MET A 179 17.78 5.36 4.46
C MET A 179 18.61 5.21 3.18
N GLN A 180 19.11 4.01 2.91
CA GLN A 180 19.68 3.70 1.60
C GLN A 180 18.57 3.65 0.53
N ALA A 181 18.81 4.31 -0.59
CA ALA A 181 17.96 4.22 -1.77
C ALA A 181 17.92 2.78 -2.29
N LYS A 182 16.72 2.26 -2.54
CA LYS A 182 16.48 0.91 -3.09
C LYS A 182 15.31 0.93 -4.05
N ARG A 183 15.29 -0.01 -4.98
CA ARG A 183 14.13 -0.31 -5.81
C ARG A 183 13.51 -1.63 -5.40
N VAL A 184 12.22 -1.81 -5.67
CA VAL A 184 11.52 -3.07 -5.36
C VAL A 184 12.18 -4.27 -6.05
N ARG A 185 12.68 -4.09 -7.28
CA ARG A 185 13.40 -5.13 -8.04
C ARG A 185 14.68 -5.63 -7.35
N ASP A 186 15.25 -4.84 -6.44
CA ASP A 186 16.48 -5.18 -5.71
C ASP A 186 16.17 -5.92 -4.39
N LEU A 187 14.88 -6.10 -4.05
CA LEU A 187 14.47 -6.80 -2.84
C LEU A 187 14.58 -8.31 -3.02
N ALA A 188 15.17 -8.97 -2.03
CA ALA A 188 15.13 -10.42 -1.94
C ALA A 188 13.70 -10.92 -1.71
N PRO A 189 13.32 -12.11 -2.21
CA PRO A 189 11.99 -12.69 -2.00
C PRO A 189 11.56 -12.81 -0.53
N SER A 190 12.52 -12.99 0.39
CA SER A 190 12.27 -13.03 1.84
C SER A 190 11.92 -11.67 2.46
N ASN A 191 12.23 -10.57 1.77
CA ASN A 191 12.09 -9.20 2.27
C ASN A 191 11.11 -8.37 1.43
N LEU A 192 10.16 -9.00 0.73
CA LEU A 192 9.20 -8.29 -0.13
C LEU A 192 8.20 -7.43 0.63
N THR A 193 8.06 -7.62 1.94
CA THR A 193 7.25 -6.76 2.82
C THR A 193 8.06 -5.63 3.45
N ARG A 194 9.35 -5.50 3.10
CA ARG A 194 10.22 -4.44 3.61
C ARG A 194 9.79 -3.09 3.05
N VAL A 195 9.67 -2.12 3.95
CA VAL A 195 9.53 -0.70 3.63
C VAL A 195 10.89 -0.15 3.19
N ILE A 196 10.91 0.55 2.06
CA ILE A 196 12.12 1.10 1.45
C ILE A 196 11.95 2.60 1.21
N CYS A 197 13.07 3.27 0.96
CA CYS A 197 13.12 4.59 0.34
C CYS A 197 13.58 4.46 -1.11
N THR A 198 12.89 5.11 -2.03
CA THR A 198 13.23 5.12 -3.47
C THR A 198 13.41 6.53 -3.97
N GLU A 199 14.45 6.74 -4.79
CA GLU A 199 14.74 8.02 -5.46
C GLU A 199 14.19 8.08 -6.89
N GLN A 200 13.60 6.97 -7.36
CA GLN A 200 13.13 6.82 -8.74
C GLN A 200 12.04 7.83 -9.13
N TYR A 201 11.23 8.29 -8.17
CA TYR A 201 10.06 9.12 -8.43
C TYR A 201 10.19 10.57 -7.91
N SER A 202 11.36 10.93 -7.36
CA SER A 202 11.60 12.26 -6.78
C SER A 202 12.77 12.99 -7.43
N GLY A 203 13.58 12.29 -8.24
CA GLY A 203 14.64 12.90 -9.03
C GLY A 203 14.13 13.86 -10.12
N TRP A 204 14.89 14.94 -10.34
CA TRP A 204 14.62 15.96 -11.37
C TRP A 204 15.21 15.54 -12.72
N VAL A 205 14.62 14.55 -13.37
CA VAL A 205 14.92 14.21 -14.76
C VAL A 205 13.68 14.47 -15.60
N GLY A 206 13.75 15.43 -16.53
CA GLY A 206 12.73 15.60 -17.57
C GLY A 206 11.33 16.02 -17.07
N ALA A 207 11.24 17.09 -16.27
CA ALA A 207 10.05 17.60 -15.58
C ALA A 207 8.71 17.73 -16.36
N LYS A 208 8.70 17.49 -17.67
CA LYS A 208 7.48 17.46 -18.49
C LYS A 208 6.91 16.05 -18.73
N GLU A 209 7.72 14.99 -18.67
CA GLU A 209 7.29 13.66 -19.13
C GLU A 209 6.90 12.70 -17.99
N GLU A 210 7.44 12.88 -16.78
CA GLU A 210 7.15 11.98 -15.66
C GLU A 210 6.33 12.63 -14.54
N ARG A 211 5.02 12.38 -14.56
CA ARG A 211 4.04 12.90 -13.60
C ARG A 211 3.72 11.93 -12.45
N ASN A 212 4.06 10.65 -12.63
CA ASN A 212 3.56 9.59 -11.76
C ASN A 212 4.55 9.27 -10.64
N VAL A 213 4.02 9.14 -9.42
CA VAL A 213 4.65 8.45 -8.29
C VAL A 213 3.92 7.14 -8.10
N VAL A 214 4.67 6.04 -8.07
CA VAL A 214 4.09 4.68 -8.04
C VAL A 214 4.50 3.94 -6.78
N PHE A 215 3.57 3.20 -6.19
CA PHE A 215 3.86 2.15 -5.22
C PHE A 215 3.77 0.80 -5.92
N GLU A 216 4.91 0.13 -6.09
CA GLU A 216 5.06 -0.98 -7.01
C GLU A 216 4.59 -2.32 -6.42
N VAL A 217 3.28 -2.58 -6.49
CA VAL A 217 2.65 -3.85 -6.12
C VAL A 217 2.95 -4.93 -7.17
N ARG A 218 2.84 -4.61 -8.46
CA ARG A 218 3.14 -5.54 -9.57
C ARG A 218 4.56 -6.05 -9.50
N ALA A 219 5.51 -5.17 -9.19
CA ALA A 219 6.91 -5.54 -9.06
C ALA A 219 7.11 -6.54 -7.89
N ARG A 220 6.40 -6.36 -6.76
CA ARG A 220 6.44 -7.30 -5.64
C ARG A 220 5.77 -8.63 -5.98
N PHE A 221 4.64 -8.62 -6.67
CA PHE A 221 3.98 -9.84 -7.15
C PHE A 221 4.79 -10.57 -8.22
N GLY A 222 5.47 -9.83 -9.09
CA GLY A 222 6.27 -10.35 -10.18
C GLY A 222 7.46 -11.20 -9.74
N VAL A 223 7.92 -11.04 -8.49
CA VAL A 223 8.94 -11.92 -7.89
C VAL A 223 8.44 -13.37 -7.75
N PHE A 224 7.13 -13.58 -7.59
CA PHE A 224 6.52 -14.92 -7.51
C PHE A 224 5.80 -15.33 -8.80
N ALA A 225 5.05 -14.42 -9.41
CA ALA A 225 4.22 -14.70 -10.59
C ALA A 225 4.95 -14.48 -11.94
N GLY A 226 6.19 -14.00 -11.91
CA GLY A 226 6.94 -13.55 -13.07
C GLY A 226 6.54 -12.13 -13.54
N PRO A 227 7.33 -11.48 -14.40
CA PRO A 227 7.13 -10.08 -14.79
C PRO A 227 5.79 -9.81 -15.50
N LYS A 228 5.23 -10.82 -16.17
CA LYS A 228 3.92 -10.75 -16.85
C LYS A 228 2.75 -11.17 -15.95
N LEU A 229 3.01 -11.51 -14.68
CA LEU A 229 2.01 -12.00 -13.72
C LEU A 229 1.20 -13.21 -14.23
N ILE A 230 1.84 -14.11 -14.99
CA ILE A 230 1.18 -15.29 -15.58
C ILE A 230 1.09 -16.43 -14.55
N ASN A 231 2.13 -16.59 -13.72
CA ASN A 231 2.21 -17.71 -12.77
C ASN A 231 1.49 -17.39 -11.45
N MET A 232 0.20 -17.07 -11.52
CA MET A 232 -0.60 -16.64 -10.36
C MET A 232 -0.74 -17.73 -9.29
N ASP A 233 -0.74 -19.01 -9.67
CA ASP A 233 -0.79 -20.13 -8.71
C ASP A 233 0.38 -20.11 -7.71
N THR A 234 1.58 -19.76 -8.20
CA THR A 234 2.78 -19.60 -7.35
C THR A 234 2.60 -18.43 -6.38
N LEU A 235 2.04 -17.31 -6.85
CA LEU A 235 1.74 -16.15 -6.00
C LEU A 235 0.71 -16.51 -4.92
N TYR A 236 -0.40 -17.14 -5.29
CA TYR A 236 -1.44 -17.56 -4.34
C TYR A 236 -0.91 -18.55 -3.30
N THR A 237 -0.08 -19.50 -3.73
CA THR A 237 0.61 -20.42 -2.82
C THR A 237 1.47 -19.67 -1.81
N ARG A 238 2.19 -18.62 -2.24
CA ARG A 238 3.02 -17.78 -1.35
C ARG A 238 2.18 -16.87 -0.46
N MET A 239 1.08 -16.33 -0.95
CA MET A 239 0.13 -15.52 -0.16
C MET A 239 -0.50 -16.33 0.98
N GLY A 240 -0.74 -17.64 0.77
CA GLY A 240 -1.24 -18.55 1.81
C GLY A 240 -0.17 -19.06 2.78
N SER A 241 1.08 -19.24 2.32
CA SER A 241 2.15 -19.86 3.13
C SER A 241 3.09 -18.88 3.82
N VAL A 242 3.33 -17.69 3.25
CA VAL A 242 4.25 -16.69 3.80
C VAL A 242 3.49 -15.77 4.75
N LYS A 243 3.86 -15.84 6.04
CA LYS A 243 3.26 -15.01 7.09
C LYS A 243 3.46 -13.52 6.77
N GLY A 244 2.37 -12.74 6.84
CA GLY A 244 2.38 -11.29 6.70
C GLY A 244 2.45 -10.77 5.25
N LEU A 245 2.63 -11.63 4.24
CA LEU A 245 2.64 -11.19 2.84
C LEU A 245 1.28 -10.64 2.41
N ARG A 246 0.19 -11.37 2.71
CA ARG A 246 -1.18 -10.91 2.45
C ARG A 246 -1.53 -9.64 3.23
N ASP A 247 -1.15 -9.59 4.52
CA ASP A 247 -1.41 -8.44 5.38
C ASP A 247 -0.63 -7.19 4.93
N PHE A 248 0.52 -7.36 4.28
CA PHE A 248 1.28 -6.26 3.70
C PHE A 248 0.50 -5.53 2.60
N PHE A 249 -0.32 -6.23 1.80
CA PHE A 249 -1.18 -5.62 0.78
C PHE A 249 -2.58 -5.26 1.29
N THR A 250 -2.86 -5.55 2.57
CA THR A 250 -4.10 -5.16 3.22
C THR A 250 -3.99 -3.73 3.78
N PHE A 251 -5.05 -2.95 3.66
CA PHE A 251 -5.18 -1.61 4.25
C PHE A 251 -6.67 -1.23 4.44
N THR A 252 -6.91 -0.22 5.27
CA THR A 252 -8.23 0.42 5.49
C THR A 252 -8.20 1.88 5.09
N ASN A 253 -7.05 2.53 5.27
CA ASN A 253 -6.79 3.91 4.86
C ASN A 253 -5.37 4.02 4.31
N LEU A 254 -5.17 5.01 3.45
CA LEU A 254 -3.86 5.44 2.96
C LEU A 254 -3.67 6.91 3.32
N ARG A 255 -2.43 7.34 3.53
CA ARG A 255 -2.11 8.74 3.76
C ARG A 255 -0.86 9.13 2.99
N LEU A 256 -1.00 10.13 2.14
CA LEU A 256 0.11 10.80 1.50
C LEU A 256 0.57 11.92 2.43
N ARG A 257 1.82 11.88 2.87
CA ARG A 257 2.47 12.96 3.61
C ARG A 257 3.43 13.65 2.68
N LEU A 258 3.04 14.80 2.17
CA LEU A 258 3.85 15.64 1.30
C LEU A 258 4.71 16.55 2.18
N LEU A 259 6.03 16.44 2.05
CA LEU A 259 6.99 17.08 2.96
C LEU A 259 7.81 18.18 2.30
N ARG A 260 8.13 18.04 1.00
CA ARG A 260 8.80 19.07 0.20
C ARG A 260 8.33 19.04 -1.27
N PRO A 261 7.94 20.19 -1.86
CA PRO A 261 7.44 20.23 -3.25
C PRO A 261 8.56 20.03 -4.26
N ALA A 262 8.21 19.98 -5.54
CA ALA A 262 9.17 19.91 -6.63
C ALA A 262 10.06 21.16 -6.63
N LEU A 263 11.39 20.99 -6.69
CA LEU A 263 12.34 22.12 -6.60
C LEU A 263 12.90 22.60 -7.94
N GLY A 264 12.78 21.82 -9.00
CA GLY A 264 13.42 22.18 -10.26
C GLY A 264 14.85 21.67 -10.44
N GLY A 265 15.30 20.72 -9.59
CA GLY A 265 16.70 20.27 -9.57
C GLY A 265 17.69 21.39 -9.21
N THR A 266 17.19 22.44 -8.58
CA THR A 266 17.95 23.63 -8.18
C THR A 266 17.49 24.10 -6.81
N TYR A 267 18.19 25.09 -6.26
CA TYR A 267 17.84 25.68 -4.98
C TYR A 267 16.50 26.43 -5.06
N VAL A 268 15.85 26.58 -3.90
CA VAL A 268 14.62 27.38 -3.79
C VAL A 268 14.89 28.82 -4.22
N GLN A 269 14.22 29.27 -5.28
CA GLN A 269 14.27 30.65 -5.75
C GLN A 269 13.33 31.51 -4.90
N ARG A 270 13.91 32.23 -3.94
CA ARG A 270 13.15 33.06 -2.97
C ARG A 270 12.36 34.19 -3.64
N ASP A 271 12.82 34.66 -4.79
CA ASP A 271 12.17 35.76 -5.52
C ASP A 271 10.88 35.33 -6.23
N ASN A 272 10.68 34.01 -6.42
CA ASN A 272 9.50 33.46 -7.07
C ASN A 272 9.03 32.18 -6.35
N LEU A 273 8.32 32.36 -5.24
CA LEU A 273 7.74 31.26 -4.44
C LEU A 273 6.44 30.70 -5.03
N LEU A 274 5.83 31.42 -5.98
CA LEU A 274 4.53 31.10 -6.58
C LEU A 274 4.57 29.84 -7.47
N LYS A 275 5.76 29.36 -7.82
CA LYS A 275 5.99 28.14 -8.60
C LYS A 275 6.10 26.86 -7.77
N TYR A 276 6.13 26.99 -6.43
CA TYR A 276 6.27 25.84 -5.53
C TYR A 276 4.94 25.54 -4.86
N PHE A 277 4.30 24.47 -5.28
CA PHE A 277 3.06 23.96 -4.71
C PHE A 277 2.90 22.48 -5.08
N TYR A 278 1.89 21.83 -4.53
CA TYR A 278 1.50 20.48 -4.95
C TYR A 278 0.25 20.56 -5.83
N ALA A 279 0.24 19.78 -6.90
CA ALA A 279 -0.94 19.59 -7.72
C ALA A 279 -1.08 18.11 -8.08
N ILE A 280 -2.22 17.50 -7.73
CA ILE A 280 -2.51 16.08 -7.98
C ILE A 280 -3.76 15.99 -8.84
N SER A 281 -3.61 15.40 -10.03
CA SER A 281 -4.72 15.17 -10.97
C SER A 281 -5.49 13.91 -10.65
N ASN A 282 -4.80 12.81 -10.37
CA ASN A 282 -5.47 11.53 -10.16
C ASN A 282 -4.76 10.66 -9.13
N ILE A 283 -5.54 9.88 -8.37
CA ILE A 283 -5.07 8.83 -7.48
C ILE A 283 -5.79 7.53 -7.83
N ASP A 284 -5.06 6.58 -8.41
CA ASP A 284 -5.56 5.25 -8.71
C ASP A 284 -5.18 4.26 -7.61
N VAL A 285 -6.19 3.55 -7.09
CA VAL A 285 -6.01 2.53 -6.05
C VAL A 285 -6.71 1.23 -6.46
N PRO A 286 -6.09 0.41 -7.34
CA PRO A 286 -6.64 -0.87 -7.76
C PRO A 286 -6.59 -1.89 -6.62
N ALA A 287 -7.75 -2.26 -6.09
CA ALA A 287 -7.87 -3.17 -4.96
C ALA A 287 -9.14 -4.02 -5.05
N ARG A 288 -9.29 -4.96 -4.12
CA ARG A 288 -10.52 -5.72 -3.88
C ARG A 288 -10.91 -5.66 -2.41
N CYS A 289 -12.18 -5.87 -2.08
CA CYS A 289 -12.58 -5.98 -0.69
C CYS A 289 -11.97 -7.23 -0.04
N LYS A 290 -11.40 -7.07 1.16
CA LYS A 290 -11.00 -8.19 2.01
C LYS A 290 -12.25 -8.91 2.51
N CYS A 291 -12.52 -10.10 2.00
CA CYS A 291 -13.65 -10.93 2.47
C CYS A 291 -13.18 -12.28 3.03
N ASN A 292 -11.89 -12.39 3.36
CA ASN A 292 -11.27 -13.59 3.94
C ASN A 292 -11.55 -14.89 3.17
N LEU A 293 -11.69 -14.80 1.84
CA LEU A 293 -12.04 -15.90 0.95
C LEU A 293 -13.43 -16.53 1.18
N HIS A 294 -14.39 -15.75 1.71
CA HIS A 294 -15.78 -16.17 1.96
C HIS A 294 -16.84 -15.31 1.24
N ALA A 295 -16.48 -14.49 0.25
CA ALA A 295 -17.46 -13.76 -0.54
C ALA A 295 -16.96 -13.51 -1.96
N SER A 296 -17.83 -13.71 -2.95
CA SER A 296 -17.60 -13.39 -4.36
C SER A 296 -18.05 -11.97 -4.71
N GLU A 297 -18.76 -11.29 -3.81
CA GLU A 297 -19.35 -9.99 -4.05
C GLU A 297 -19.05 -9.03 -2.89
N CYS A 298 -18.81 -7.77 -3.24
CA CYS A 298 -18.69 -6.66 -2.31
C CYS A 298 -19.57 -5.52 -2.81
N VAL A 299 -20.54 -5.12 -1.98
CA VAL A 299 -21.59 -4.17 -2.37
C VAL A 299 -21.57 -2.95 -1.46
N LEU A 300 -21.90 -1.79 -2.01
CA LEU A 300 -22.08 -0.58 -1.24
C LEU A 300 -23.43 -0.66 -0.49
N ARG A 301 -23.39 -0.67 0.84
CA ARG A 301 -24.58 -0.63 1.71
C ARG A 301 -24.56 0.64 2.54
N GLY A 302 -25.44 1.59 2.20
CA GLY A 302 -25.37 2.94 2.75
C GLY A 302 -24.14 3.67 2.22
N MET A 303 -23.21 4.06 3.11
CA MET A 303 -21.97 4.73 2.73
C MET A 303 -20.71 3.85 2.92
N ALA A 304 -20.88 2.55 3.18
CA ALA A 304 -19.78 1.63 3.42
C ALA A 304 -19.85 0.41 2.49
N LEU A 305 -18.68 -0.01 1.98
CA LEU A 305 -18.55 -1.25 1.23
C LEU A 305 -18.66 -2.43 2.21
N GLN A 306 -19.40 -3.48 1.85
CA GLN A 306 -19.55 -4.67 2.68
C GLN A 306 -19.51 -5.94 1.83
N CYS A 307 -18.83 -6.97 2.33
CA CYS A 307 -18.84 -8.30 1.72
C CYS A 307 -20.23 -8.95 1.82
N VAL A 308 -20.68 -9.63 0.77
CA VAL A 308 -21.84 -10.51 0.80
C VAL A 308 -21.37 -11.90 1.24
N CYS A 309 -21.32 -12.12 2.55
CA CYS A 309 -20.70 -13.31 3.12
C CYS A 309 -21.44 -14.62 2.78
N ASP A 310 -20.67 -15.63 2.36
CA ASP A 310 -21.06 -17.04 2.20
C ASP A 310 -20.41 -17.88 3.31
N HIS A 311 -20.38 -19.21 3.16
CA HIS A 311 -19.66 -20.14 4.04
C HIS A 311 -20.13 -20.09 5.50
N ASN A 312 -21.38 -19.65 5.71
CA ASN A 312 -21.98 -19.37 7.02
C ASN A 312 -21.15 -18.38 7.86
N THR A 313 -20.51 -17.42 7.21
CA THR A 313 -19.75 -16.35 7.86
C THR A 313 -20.54 -15.04 7.90
N SER A 314 -20.11 -14.14 8.78
CA SER A 314 -20.70 -12.82 9.00
C SER A 314 -19.62 -11.82 9.41
N GLY A 315 -20.00 -10.54 9.44
CA GLY A 315 -19.10 -9.41 9.67
C GLY A 315 -18.84 -8.62 8.38
N GLU A 316 -18.13 -7.50 8.51
CA GLU A 316 -17.77 -6.62 7.39
C GLU A 316 -16.84 -7.30 6.37
N ASP A 317 -15.90 -8.10 6.89
CA ASP A 317 -14.87 -8.83 6.15
C ASP A 317 -15.11 -10.36 6.16
N CYS A 318 -16.29 -10.81 6.58
CA CYS A 318 -16.61 -12.22 6.80
C CYS A 318 -15.69 -12.90 7.84
N GLN A 319 -15.34 -12.15 8.88
CA GLN A 319 -14.33 -12.52 9.89
C GLN A 319 -14.87 -13.31 11.10
N ALA A 320 -16.16 -13.65 11.11
CA ALA A 320 -16.78 -14.42 12.18
C ALA A 320 -17.78 -15.43 11.62
N CYS A 321 -18.09 -16.48 12.37
CA CYS A 321 -19.19 -17.38 12.02
C CYS A 321 -20.55 -16.71 12.32
N SER A 322 -21.53 -16.92 11.44
CA SER A 322 -22.92 -16.47 11.65
C SER A 322 -23.55 -17.17 12.85
N ARG A 323 -24.42 -16.47 13.58
CA ARG A 323 -25.20 -17.09 14.68
C ARG A 323 -26.16 -18.14 14.11
N PRO A 324 -26.33 -19.32 14.75
CA PRO A 324 -25.86 -19.71 16.10
C PRO A 324 -24.46 -20.38 16.16
N LEU A 325 -23.69 -20.41 15.06
CA LEU A 325 -22.41 -21.13 14.96
C LEU A 325 -21.24 -20.49 15.73
N THR A 326 -21.51 -19.57 16.65
CA THR A 326 -20.53 -18.77 17.39
C THR A 326 -19.65 -19.58 18.34
N SER A 327 -19.98 -20.85 18.63
CA SER A 327 -19.15 -21.76 19.44
C SER A 327 -17.96 -22.36 18.68
N ARG A 328 -17.77 -22.04 17.39
CA ARG A 328 -16.73 -22.60 16.52
C ARG A 328 -15.57 -21.66 16.25
N ARG A 329 -14.38 -22.25 16.06
CA ARG A 329 -13.17 -21.53 15.65
C ARG A 329 -13.28 -21.17 14.17
N TRP A 330 -13.70 -19.93 13.87
CA TRP A 330 -13.64 -19.33 12.53
C TRP A 330 -12.22 -19.44 11.95
N ARG A 331 -12.13 -19.63 10.63
CA ARG A 331 -10.88 -19.61 9.87
C ARG A 331 -11.14 -18.95 8.53
N PRO A 332 -10.20 -18.16 7.99
CA PRO A 332 -10.32 -17.67 6.62
C PRO A 332 -10.29 -18.86 5.65
N GLY A 333 -10.88 -18.70 4.46
CA GLY A 333 -10.60 -19.60 3.34
C GLY A 333 -9.10 -19.58 2.98
N SER A 334 -8.67 -20.53 2.18
CA SER A 334 -7.29 -20.66 1.73
C SER A 334 -7.25 -20.87 0.23
N TYR A 335 -6.25 -20.29 -0.43
CA TYR A 335 -5.99 -20.52 -1.85
C TYR A 335 -5.51 -21.95 -2.14
N LEU A 336 -5.19 -22.73 -1.11
CA LEU A 336 -4.70 -24.10 -1.25
C LEU A 336 -5.78 -25.14 -0.96
N PRO A 337 -5.83 -26.26 -1.72
CA PRO A 337 -5.00 -26.55 -2.89
C PRO A 337 -5.47 -25.80 -4.14
N VAL A 338 -4.53 -25.38 -4.98
CA VAL A 338 -4.82 -24.80 -6.31
C VAL A 338 -5.48 -25.87 -7.19
N PRO A 339 -6.50 -25.55 -8.02
CA PRO A 339 -6.97 -24.21 -8.37
C PRO A 339 -8.20 -23.69 -7.61
N THR A 340 -8.86 -24.53 -6.81
CA THR A 340 -10.16 -24.20 -6.18
C THR A 340 -10.04 -23.68 -4.74
N GLY A 341 -8.92 -23.95 -4.08
CA GLY A 341 -8.69 -23.60 -2.69
C GLY A 341 -9.55 -24.40 -1.72
N THR A 342 -9.56 -23.97 -0.46
CA THR A 342 -10.39 -24.52 0.61
C THR A 342 -11.26 -23.42 1.21
N ALA A 343 -12.58 -23.65 1.27
CA ALA A 343 -13.54 -22.67 1.76
C ALA A 343 -13.47 -22.45 3.28
N ASN A 344 -13.05 -23.46 4.05
CA ASN A 344 -13.02 -23.44 5.52
C ASN A 344 -14.33 -22.93 6.14
N ILE A 345 -15.46 -23.53 5.73
CA ILE A 345 -16.80 -23.07 6.10
C ILE A 345 -17.06 -23.21 7.62
N CYS A 346 -17.94 -22.36 8.15
CA CYS A 346 -18.49 -22.56 9.48
C CYS A 346 -19.58 -23.64 9.42
N GLU A 347 -19.35 -24.78 10.06
CA GLU A 347 -20.31 -25.90 10.09
C GLU A 347 -21.13 -25.93 11.39
N GLU A 348 -22.12 -26.84 11.48
CA GLU A 348 -22.80 -27.30 12.72
C GLU A 348 -22.14 -28.57 13.27
N SER A 349 -22.04 -28.73 14.60
CA SER A 349 -21.24 -29.79 15.19
C SER A 349 -22.19 -30.94 15.11
N ALA A 350 -21.82 -32.01 14.41
CA ALA A 350 -22.50 -33.27 14.62
C ALA A 350 -22.39 -33.56 16.12
N ILE A 351 -23.46 -33.31 16.87
CA ILE A 351 -23.62 -33.88 18.19
C ILE A 351 -23.47 -35.36 17.93
N LEU A 352 -22.41 -35.97 18.47
CA LEU A 352 -22.25 -37.41 18.44
C LEU A 352 -23.44 -37.95 19.25
N ASP A 353 -24.52 -38.26 18.55
CA ASP A 353 -25.71 -38.88 19.13
C ASP A 353 -25.30 -40.28 19.56
N THR A 354 -24.83 -40.38 20.81
CA THR A 354 -24.46 -41.62 21.48
C THR A 354 -25.71 -42.34 22.00
N SER A 355 -26.82 -42.25 21.27
CA SER A 355 -28.02 -43.05 21.47
C SER A 355 -28.16 -44.14 20.40
N VAL A 356 -27.09 -44.87 20.12
CA VAL A 356 -27.21 -46.20 19.49
C VAL A 356 -26.99 -47.26 20.56
N ARG A 357 -28.13 -47.72 21.11
CA ARG A 357 -28.21 -48.92 21.94
C ARG A 357 -27.72 -50.12 21.12
N PRO A 358 -26.68 -50.87 21.54
CA PRO A 358 -26.29 -52.06 20.82
C PRO A 358 -27.36 -53.16 20.99
N PRO A 359 -27.60 -54.00 19.95
CA PRO A 359 -28.56 -55.09 20.04
C PRO A 359 -28.06 -56.16 21.01
N SER A 360 -28.97 -56.65 21.84
CA SER A 360 -28.78 -57.79 22.72
C SER A 360 -28.64 -59.07 21.90
N SER A 361 -27.47 -59.70 21.92
CA SER A 361 -27.31 -61.11 21.60
C SER A 361 -26.63 -61.80 22.78
N SER A 362 -27.43 -62.58 23.49
CA SER A 362 -27.03 -63.60 24.44
C SER A 362 -26.21 -64.69 23.76
N ASP A 363 -25.01 -64.98 24.26
CA ASP A 363 -24.58 -66.35 24.51
C ASP A 363 -23.39 -66.35 25.49
N GLY A 364 -23.52 -67.14 26.55
CA GLY A 364 -22.71 -67.03 27.75
C GLY A 364 -21.53 -68.00 27.84
N LYS A 365 -20.50 -67.58 28.57
CA LYS A 365 -19.92 -68.33 29.70
C LYS A 365 -18.92 -67.45 30.48
N PRO A 366 -18.69 -67.74 31.78
CA PRO A 366 -18.23 -66.75 32.75
C PRO A 366 -16.70 -66.66 32.83
N ALA A 367 -16.18 -65.44 32.97
CA ALA A 367 -14.80 -65.18 33.36
C ALA A 367 -14.75 -64.69 34.81
N ILE A 368 -13.80 -65.25 35.53
CA ILE A 368 -13.61 -65.21 36.99
C ILE A 368 -13.00 -63.87 37.39
N LEU A 369 -13.53 -63.30 38.47
CA LEU A 369 -13.08 -62.06 39.11
C LEU A 369 -11.72 -62.28 39.81
N PHE A 370 -10.72 -61.48 39.45
CA PHE A 370 -9.57 -61.20 40.31
C PHE A 370 -9.26 -59.70 40.29
N THR A 371 -9.64 -59.04 41.37
CA THR A 371 -9.15 -57.73 41.80
C THR A 371 -7.72 -57.86 42.34
N THR A 372 -6.79 -57.07 41.82
CA THR A 372 -5.56 -56.73 42.54
C THR A 372 -5.35 -55.22 42.60
N THR A 373 -5.31 -54.78 43.84
CA THR A 373 -5.01 -53.47 44.40
C THR A 373 -3.60 -52.99 44.05
N THR A 374 -3.45 -51.71 43.68
CA THR A 374 -2.17 -50.99 43.77
C THR A 374 -2.16 -50.11 45.02
N THR A 375 -1.34 -50.52 45.97
CA THR A 375 -1.06 -49.89 47.25
C THR A 375 -0.19 -48.65 47.05
N THR A 376 -0.59 -47.57 47.72
CA THR A 376 0.13 -46.30 47.88
C THR A 376 1.14 -46.35 49.02
N THR A 377 2.05 -45.37 49.02
CA THR A 377 2.86 -44.76 50.12
C THR A 377 4.39 -45.00 50.04
N PRO A 378 5.23 -44.18 50.72
CA PRO A 378 5.50 -42.76 50.43
C PRO A 378 7.03 -42.44 50.56
N MET A 379 7.47 -41.21 50.24
CA MET A 379 8.71 -40.50 50.73
C MET A 379 9.15 -39.44 49.70
N THR A 380 9.66 -38.23 49.97
CA THR A 380 9.90 -37.43 51.18
C THR A 380 9.98 -35.97 50.73
N THR A 381 9.55 -35.08 51.61
CA THR A 381 9.59 -33.62 51.53
C THR A 381 11.03 -33.09 51.58
N THR A 382 11.39 -32.19 50.65
CA THR A 382 12.50 -31.24 50.87
C THR A 382 11.98 -29.83 50.56
N THR A 383 11.86 -29.04 51.61
CA THR A 383 11.46 -27.64 51.60
C THR A 383 12.68 -26.80 51.27
N THR A 384 12.63 -25.98 50.21
CA THR A 384 13.57 -24.87 50.05
C THR A 384 12.79 -23.60 49.73
N THR A 385 12.85 -22.70 50.69
CA THR A 385 12.23 -21.39 50.76
C THR A 385 12.82 -20.45 49.71
N THR A 386 12.00 -19.85 48.84
CA THR A 386 12.44 -18.76 47.97
C THR A 386 12.00 -17.44 48.57
N THR A 387 12.93 -16.82 49.31
CA THR A 387 12.78 -15.50 49.91
C THR A 387 12.95 -14.41 48.85
N THR A 388 12.00 -13.49 48.80
CA THR A 388 12.07 -12.24 48.06
C THR A 388 13.16 -11.36 48.70
N THR A 389 14.18 -10.96 47.93
CA THR A 389 15.13 -9.94 48.37
C THR A 389 15.45 -9.00 47.21
N THR A 390 15.05 -7.75 47.40
CA THR A 390 15.45 -6.56 46.67
C THR A 390 16.91 -6.25 47.02
N THR A 391 17.79 -6.13 46.04
CA THR A 391 19.08 -5.46 46.22
C THR A 391 19.48 -4.73 44.94
N THR A 392 19.53 -3.41 45.10
CA THR A 392 20.33 -2.42 44.38
C THR A 392 21.79 -2.84 44.27
N THR A 393 22.39 -2.68 43.08
CA THR A 393 23.84 -2.69 42.91
C THR A 393 24.28 -1.45 42.15
N THR A 394 25.09 -0.66 42.85
CA THR A 394 25.82 0.54 42.44
C THR A 394 27.25 0.19 41.99
N THR A 395 27.64 0.75 40.82
CA THR A 395 28.97 1.29 40.40
C THR A 395 30.19 0.35 40.22
N PRO A 396 31.11 0.66 39.26
CA PRO A 396 32.04 1.80 39.41
C PRO A 396 32.18 2.72 38.20
N THR A 397 32.32 3.99 38.53
CA THR A 397 32.69 5.12 37.68
C THR A 397 34.20 5.04 37.41
N THR A 398 34.60 5.02 36.15
CA THR A 398 36.00 5.27 35.78
C THR A 398 36.10 6.69 35.26
N THR A 399 36.78 7.52 36.04
CA THR A 399 37.17 8.89 35.76
C THR A 399 38.31 8.92 34.75
N THR A 400 38.14 9.67 33.65
CA THR A 400 39.25 10.28 32.90
C THR A 400 38.88 11.71 32.51
N PRO A 401 39.86 12.64 32.48
CA PRO A 401 39.61 14.05 32.67
C PRO A 401 39.25 14.78 31.38
N ASP A 402 38.45 15.82 31.58
CA ASP A 402 38.20 16.96 30.71
C ASP A 402 39.50 17.70 30.34
N PRO A 403 39.68 18.18 29.10
CA PRO A 403 40.51 19.33 28.83
C PRO A 403 39.65 20.56 28.49
N THR A 404 39.60 21.49 29.45
CA THR A 404 39.29 22.92 29.28
C THR A 404 40.06 23.54 28.10
N PRO A 405 39.58 24.66 27.53
CA PRO A 405 39.92 25.12 26.20
C PRO A 405 41.22 25.91 26.19
N THR A 406 42.10 25.60 25.25
CA THR A 406 43.29 26.42 24.99
C THR A 406 42.93 27.49 23.96
N THR A 407 42.93 28.73 24.43
CA THR A 407 43.00 29.96 23.64
C THR A 407 44.22 29.91 22.72
N THR A 408 44.03 30.01 21.41
CA THR A 408 45.11 30.36 20.49
C THR A 408 44.74 31.58 19.65
N THR A 409 45.65 32.52 19.76
CA THR A 409 45.63 33.90 19.33
C THR A 409 45.73 34.02 17.82
N ILE A 410 45.08 35.06 17.32
CA ILE A 410 45.14 35.59 15.95
C ILE A 410 46.57 35.97 15.58
N THR A 411 47.04 35.53 14.42
CA THR A 411 48.05 36.22 13.61
C THR A 411 47.79 35.96 12.11
N SER A 412 47.51 37.03 11.37
CA SER A 412 47.57 37.10 9.90
C SER A 412 48.99 36.84 9.39
N PRO A 413 49.16 36.46 8.10
CA PRO A 413 49.62 37.48 7.16
C PRO A 413 49.01 37.42 5.73
N THR A 414 48.76 38.63 5.20
CA THR A 414 49.20 39.16 3.89
C THR A 414 48.71 38.53 2.56
N VAL A 415 47.77 39.26 1.95
CA VAL A 415 47.71 39.78 0.56
C VAL A 415 48.61 39.13 -0.50
N MET A 416 47.98 38.55 -1.54
CA MET A 416 48.39 38.61 -2.96
C MET A 416 47.11 38.39 -3.79
N GLU A 417 46.52 39.44 -4.35
CA GLU A 417 46.74 40.01 -5.69
C GLU A 417 45.80 39.40 -6.74
N THR A 418 44.93 40.28 -7.23
CA THR A 418 43.91 40.09 -8.26
C THR A 418 44.53 39.94 -9.63
N THR A 419 44.16 38.90 -10.37
CA THR A 419 44.35 38.85 -11.83
C THR A 419 42.99 38.89 -12.52
N SER A 420 42.74 40.04 -13.14
CA SER A 420 41.68 40.33 -14.08
C SER A 420 41.91 39.57 -15.40
N PHE A 421 40.90 38.85 -15.89
CA PHE A 421 40.86 38.38 -17.28
C PHE A 421 40.11 39.39 -18.14
N THR A 422 40.83 39.96 -19.09
CA THR A 422 40.34 40.91 -20.09
C THR A 422 39.74 40.14 -21.27
N ILE A 423 38.56 40.57 -21.70
CA ILE A 423 37.89 40.13 -22.93
C ILE A 423 38.66 40.70 -24.12
N ALA A 424 39.10 39.84 -25.04
CA ALA A 424 39.60 40.25 -26.35
C ALA A 424 38.58 39.81 -27.42
N SER A 425 38.01 40.82 -28.09
CA SER A 425 37.23 40.70 -29.31
C SER A 425 38.14 40.36 -30.48
N THR A 426 37.82 39.30 -31.22
CA THR A 426 38.33 39.11 -32.59
C THR A 426 37.15 38.86 -33.52
N THR A 427 36.88 39.84 -34.36
CA THR A 427 36.13 39.72 -35.60
C THR A 427 36.95 38.86 -36.57
N ASP A 428 36.38 37.79 -37.10
CA ASP A 428 36.66 37.45 -38.50
C ASP A 428 35.49 36.70 -39.15
N THR A 429 35.30 37.06 -40.40
CA THR A 429 34.22 36.76 -41.31
C THR A 429 34.51 35.52 -42.16
N ASP A 430 33.42 34.98 -42.74
CA ASP A 430 33.36 34.03 -43.85
C ASP A 430 33.72 32.56 -43.56
N TRP A 431 32.77 31.64 -43.78
CA TRP A 431 32.66 30.89 -45.04
C TRP A 431 31.37 30.06 -45.09
N TYR A 432 30.76 30.11 -46.27
CA TYR A 432 29.52 29.48 -46.75
C TYR A 432 29.61 27.94 -46.83
N ASP A 433 28.42 27.31 -46.76
CA ASP A 433 27.96 26.04 -47.33
C ASP A 433 28.75 24.73 -47.10
N PHE A 434 28.06 23.65 -46.65
CA PHE A 434 27.41 22.71 -47.58
C PHE A 434 26.89 21.40 -46.90
N TYR A 435 25.73 20.97 -47.41
CA TYR A 435 25.14 19.61 -47.47
C TYR A 435 24.35 19.02 -46.29
N ALA A 436 23.03 19.04 -46.54
CA ALA A 436 22.05 18.07 -46.12
C ALA A 436 22.16 16.72 -46.87
N THR A 437 21.46 15.72 -46.31
CA THR A 437 20.91 14.49 -46.90
C THR A 437 21.86 13.37 -47.37
N VAL A 438 21.74 12.19 -46.75
CA VAL A 438 21.58 10.90 -47.46
C VAL A 438 20.66 9.99 -46.63
N SER A 439 19.54 9.60 -47.23
CA SER A 439 18.74 8.41 -46.89
C SER A 439 19.28 7.21 -47.68
N VAL A 440 19.33 6.04 -47.04
CA VAL A 440 19.10 4.72 -47.66
C VAL A 440 18.25 3.90 -46.70
#